data_AF-A0AAX4FXU4-F1
#
_entry.id   AF-A0AAX4FXU4-F1
#
_cell.length_a   1.000
_cell.length_b   1.000
_cell.length_c   1.000
_cell.angle_alpha   90.00
_cell.angle_beta   90.00
_cell.angle_gamma   90.00
#
_symmetry.space_group_name_H-M   'P 1'
#
loop_
_entity.id
_entity.type
_entity.pdbx_description
1 polymer ?
#
loop_
_entity_poly.entity_id
_entity_poly.type
_entity_poly.pdbx_seq_one_letter_code
_entity_poly.pdbx_strand_id
1 'polypeptide(L)' 'MSSATRDIGSQIKRIPVKEPTWRDLHDLKEAGESYDDLLSRMIRRERDYRDWKMIVEIEESGEFVAFDPDEILQDD' A
#
# COMPACT_ATOMS: atom_id res chain seq x y z
N MET A 1 -11.79 -34.06 -24.96
CA MET A 1 -11.07 -34.36 -23.71
C MET A 1 -9.59 -34.16 -24.01
N SER A 2 -8.86 -33.19 -23.50
CA SER A 2 -8.83 -32.70 -22.12
C SER A 2 -8.63 -31.19 -22.10
N SER A 3 -9.49 -30.52 -21.35
CA SER A 3 -9.33 -29.13 -20.97
C SER A 3 -8.09 -29.02 -20.08
N ALA A 4 -7.00 -28.46 -20.60
CA ALA A 4 -5.91 -27.98 -19.76
C ALA A 4 -6.44 -26.77 -19.01
N THR A 5 -7.01 -27.02 -17.84
CA THR A 5 -7.39 -26.01 -16.86
C THR A 5 -6.16 -25.17 -16.57
N ARG A 6 -6.24 -23.92 -17.02
CA ARG A 6 -5.41 -22.78 -16.62
C ARG A 6 -5.00 -22.90 -15.15
N ASP A 7 -3.72 -23.18 -14.92
CA ASP A 7 -3.09 -23.01 -13.61
C ASP A 7 -2.89 -21.50 -13.37
N ILE A 8 -3.95 -20.83 -12.91
CA ILE A 8 -3.95 -19.42 -12.46
C ILE A 8 -3.93 -19.39 -10.92
N GLY A 9 -3.36 -20.42 -10.28
CA GLY A 9 -3.28 -20.53 -8.82
C GLY A 9 -1.84 -20.77 -8.40
N SER A 10 -1.20 -19.77 -7.79
CA SER A 10 0.16 -19.85 -7.21
C SER A 10 1.34 -19.59 -8.16
N GLN A 11 1.25 -18.57 -9.01
CA GLN A 11 2.48 -17.94 -9.51
C GLN A 11 3.13 -17.18 -8.34
N ILE A 12 4.14 -17.78 -7.71
CA ILE A 12 4.94 -17.12 -6.66
C ILE A 12 5.54 -15.85 -7.28
N LYS A 13 4.99 -14.67 -6.93
CA LYS A 13 5.48 -13.37 -7.40
C LYS A 13 6.78 -13.04 -6.65
N ARG A 14 7.90 -13.56 -7.14
CA ARG A 14 9.23 -13.29 -6.55
C ARG A 14 9.67 -11.88 -6.92
N ILE A 15 10.04 -11.09 -5.92
CA ILE A 15 10.68 -9.79 -6.11
C ILE A 15 12.19 -10.02 -5.97
N PRO A 16 12.99 -9.88 -7.04
CA PRO A 16 14.44 -9.98 -6.92
C PRO A 16 14.97 -8.77 -6.14
N VAL A 17 15.71 -9.04 -5.06
CA VAL A 17 16.33 -8.02 -4.22
C VAL A 17 17.85 -8.23 -4.17
N LYS A 18 18.60 -7.16 -3.91
CA LYS A 18 20.05 -7.26 -3.67
C LYS A 18 20.29 -7.85 -2.28
N GLU A 19 21.44 -8.49 -2.10
CA GLU A 19 21.83 -9.10 -0.81
C GLU A 19 21.74 -8.14 0.40
N PRO A 20 22.18 -6.86 0.31
CA PRO A 20 22.04 -5.94 1.44
C PRO A 20 20.58 -5.71 1.81
N THR A 21 19.72 -5.45 0.82
CA THR A 21 18.28 -5.25 1.02
C THR A 21 17.62 -6.51 1.59
N TRP A 22 18.07 -7.69 1.21
CA TRP A 22 17.57 -8.95 1.77
C TRP A 22 17.95 -9.10 3.26
N ARG A 23 19.17 -8.71 3.64
CA ARG A 23 19.59 -8.66 5.04
C ARG A 23 18.77 -7.67 5.85
N ASP A 24 18.57 -6.46 5.32
CA ASP A 24 17.75 -5.45 6.00
C ASP A 24 16.31 -5.93 6.21
N LEU A 25 15.72 -6.59 5.20
CA LEU A 25 14.38 -7.21 5.32
C LEU A 25 14.37 -8.35 6.34
N HIS A 26 15.45 -9.11 6.47
CA HIS A 26 15.57 -10.17 7.46
C HIS A 26 15.66 -9.60 8.88
N ASP A 27 16.43 -8.54 9.08
CA ASP A 27 16.61 -7.90 10.38
C ASP A 27 15.34 -7.18 10.87
N LEU A 28 14.50 -6.69 9.94
CA LEU A 28 13.21 -6.08 10.23
C LEU A 28 12.10 -7.08 10.55
N LYS A 29 12.34 -8.36 10.30
CA LYS A 29 11.35 -9.42 10.40
C LYS A 29 11.26 -9.95 11.83
N GLU A 30 10.05 -10.15 12.33
CA GLU A 30 9.83 -10.75 13.65
C GLU A 30 9.91 -12.29 13.63
N ALA A 31 10.15 -12.89 14.81
CA ALA A 31 10.21 -14.34 14.96
C ALA A 31 8.86 -14.97 14.61
N GLY A 32 8.84 -15.82 13.58
CA GLY A 32 7.61 -16.48 13.11
C GLY A 32 6.79 -15.69 12.09
N GLU A 33 7.15 -14.42 11.81
CA GLU A 33 6.52 -13.62 10.75
C GLU A 33 6.86 -14.22 9.36
N SER A 34 6.06 -13.98 8.33
CA SER A 34 6.45 -14.23 6.94
C SER A 34 6.96 -12.96 6.27
N TYR A 35 7.66 -13.07 5.12
CA TYR A 35 8.04 -11.86 4.37
C TYR A 35 6.81 -11.13 3.81
N ASP A 36 5.73 -11.85 3.49
CA ASP A 36 4.49 -11.24 3.02
C ASP A 36 3.81 -10.42 4.14
N ASP A 37 3.84 -10.90 5.38
CA ASP A 37 3.32 -10.17 6.55
C ASP A 37 4.13 -8.90 6.81
N LEU A 38 5.46 -9.02 6.81
CA LEU A 38 6.38 -7.88 6.94
C LEU A 38 6.11 -6.83 5.87
N LEU A 39 6.05 -7.24 4.60
CA LEU A 39 5.80 -6.33 3.48
C LEU A 39 4.43 -5.69 3.57
N SER A 40 3.39 -6.45 3.96
CA SER A 40 2.04 -5.92 4.14
C SER A 40 2.01 -4.84 5.23
N ARG A 41 2.70 -5.07 6.34
CA ARG A 41 2.85 -4.10 7.44
C ARG A 41 3.61 -2.85 7.00
N MET A 42 4.71 -3.01 6.26
CA MET A 42 5.48 -1.89 5.73
C MET A 42 4.67 -1.04 4.74
N ILE A 43 3.91 -1.68 3.83
CA ILE A 43 3.05 -1.00 2.88
C ILE A 43 1.98 -0.19 3.59
N ARG A 44 1.34 -0.76 4.62
CA ARG A 44 0.34 -0.06 5.42
C ARG A 44 0.94 1.17 6.08
N ARG A 45 2.09 1.03 6.73
CA ARG A 45 2.79 2.15 7.39
C ARG A 45 3.11 3.29 6.42
N GLU A 46 3.58 2.98 5.22
CA GLU A 46 3.89 3.99 4.20
C GLU A 46 2.63 4.72 3.72
N ARG A 47 1.51 4.02 3.55
CA ARG A 47 0.22 4.65 3.19
C ARG A 47 -0.26 5.57 4.30
N ASP A 48 -0.30 5.07 5.53
CA ASP A 48 -0.71 5.86 6.69
C ASP A 48 0.15 7.14 6.82
N TYR A 49 1.47 7.03 6.57
CA TYR A 49 2.37 8.18 6.55
C TYR A 49 2.05 9.18 5.43
N ARG A 50 1.77 8.71 4.22
CA ARG A 50 1.41 9.60 3.09
C ARG A 50 0.09 10.30 3.32
N ASP A 51 -0.91 9.58 3.84
CA ASP A 51 -2.22 10.13 4.14
C ASP A 51 -2.11 11.20 5.22
N TRP A 52 -1.36 10.90 6.30
CA TRP A 52 -1.05 11.88 7.34
C TRP A 52 -0.33 13.11 6.78
N LYS A 53 0.71 12.90 5.96
CA LYS A 53 1.48 13.99 5.36
C LYS A 53 0.60 14.89 4.48
N MET A 54 -0.29 14.29 3.69
CA MET A 54 -1.24 15.01 2.85
C MET A 54 -2.19 15.88 3.70
N ILE A 55 -2.72 15.35 4.80
CA ILE A 55 -3.60 16.10 5.70
C ILE A 55 -2.85 17.30 6.30
N VAL A 56 -1.62 17.09 6.77
CA VAL A 56 -0.80 18.18 7.34
C VAL A 56 -0.50 19.26 6.30
N GLU A 57 -0.21 18.87 5.05
CA GLU A 57 0.03 19.82 3.96
C GLU A 57 -1.22 20.64 3.63
N ILE A 58 -2.41 20.03 3.64
CA ILE A 58 -3.70 20.73 3.48
C ILE A 58 -3.95 21.68 4.66
N GLU A 59 -3.64 21.28 5.88
CA GLU A 59 -3.77 22.15 7.07
C GLU A 59 -2.85 23.38 6.98
N GLU A 60 -1.61 23.20 6.51
CA GLU A 60 -0.63 24.27 6.43
C GLU A 60 -0.86 25.23 5.25
N SER A 61 -1.31 24.71 4.10
CA SER A 61 -1.35 25.46 2.84
C SER A 61 -2.75 25.62 2.22
N GLY A 62 -3.75 24.92 2.74
CA GLY A 62 -5.08 24.84 2.16
C GLY A 62 -5.96 26.04 2.47
N GLU A 63 -6.76 26.45 1.48
CA GLU A 63 -7.90 27.33 1.68
C GLU A 63 -9.13 26.48 2.02
N PHE A 64 -9.57 26.52 3.27
CA PHE A 64 -10.75 25.79 3.72
C PHE A 64 -12.02 26.58 3.41
N VAL A 65 -12.83 26.05 2.49
CA VAL A 65 -14.17 26.58 2.17
C VAL A 65 -15.26 25.75 2.85
N ALA A 66 -16.41 26.38 3.12
CA ALA A 66 -17.55 25.67 3.69
C ALA A 66 -18.08 24.63 2.68
N PHE A 67 -18.40 23.43 3.17
CA PHE A 67 -18.99 22.39 2.35
C PHE A 67 -20.47 22.70 2.12
N ASP A 68 -20.85 22.95 0.86
CA ASP A 68 -22.23 23.05 0.40
C ASP A 68 -22.58 21.85 -0.51
N PRO A 69 -23.43 20.91 -0.04
CA PRO A 69 -23.83 19.76 -0.84
C PRO A 69 -24.60 20.15 -2.11
N ASP A 70 -25.34 21.25 -2.08
CA ASP A 70 -26.23 21.66 -3.18
C ASP A 70 -25.45 22.24 -4.36
N GLU A 71 -24.21 22.73 -4.16
CA GLU A 71 -23.33 23.21 -5.24
C GLU A 71 -22.69 22.06 -6.04
N ILE A 72 -22.39 20.92 -5.40
CA ILE A 72 -21.68 19.79 -6.04
C ILE A 72 -22.64 18.91 -6.85
N LEU A 73 -23.91 18.82 -6.43
CA LEU A 73 -24.96 18.04 -7.10
C LEU A 73 -25.52 18.69 -8.37
N GLN A 74 -25.07 19.90 -8.73
CA GLN A 74 -25.53 20.62 -9.92
C GLN A 74 -24.68 20.36 -11.18
N ASP A 75 -23.49 19.78 -11.03
CA ASP A 75 -22.64 19.37 -12.16
C ASP A 75 -22.88 17.87 -12.49
N ASP A 76 -24.05 17.58 -13.08
CA ASP A 76 -24.37 16.29 -13.76
C ASP A 76 -23.94 16.32 -15.24
#